data_AF-A0A9X0UE47-F1
#
_entry.id   AF-A0A9X0UE47-F1
#
_cell.length_a   1.000
_cell.length_b   1.000
_cell.length_c   1.000
_cell.angle_alpha   90.00
_cell.angle_beta   90.00
_cell.angle_gamma   90.00
#
_symmetry.space_group_name_H-M   'P 1'
#
loop_
_entity.id
_entity.type
_entity.pdbx_description
1 polymer ?
#
loop_
_entity_poly.entity_id
_entity_poly.type
_entity_poly.pdbx_seq_one_letter_code
_entity_poly.pdbx_strand_id
1 'polypeptide(L)'
;MISAPAPATSGHAAGAHAADLAADVIISGAISRTLSPMLRSCLSTARQSVVLRCVERVFGSAPCTYAAVLRPLLHHHWLLVPVILDFGGSGCLATQRITAEFAPVEDPCYIFARFQGPPAASFEKKTEQAQAIAAVSTPCPSAGLPRSWSARRRATRASRFSSWRYGMRDSAT
;
A
#
# COMPACT_ATOMS: atom_id res chain seq x y z
N MET A 1 -4.91 -12.85 22.04
CA MET A 1 -5.62 -11.55 22.08
C MET A 1 -4.60 -10.46 21.83
N ILE A 2 -4.52 -9.97 20.58
CA ILE A 2 -3.76 -8.76 20.26
C ILE A 2 -4.60 -7.59 20.77
N SER A 3 -4.11 -6.90 21.79
CA SER A 3 -4.69 -5.65 22.27
C SER A 3 -4.67 -4.63 21.14
N ALA A 4 -5.83 -4.07 20.79
CA ALA A 4 -5.95 -3.02 19.78
C ALA A 4 -4.98 -1.86 20.09
N PRO A 5 -4.19 -1.38 19.12
CA PRO A 5 -3.40 -0.17 19.30
C PRO A 5 -4.32 1.04 19.50
N ALA A 6 -3.90 1.98 20.34
CA ALA A 6 -4.65 3.19 20.70
C ALA A 6 -5.11 3.99 19.46
N PRO A 7 -6.26 4.71 19.53
CA PRO A 7 -6.88 5.44 18.41
C PRO A 7 -6.00 6.51 17.74
N ALA A 8 -4.84 6.84 18.32
CA ALA A 8 -3.91 7.82 17.79
C ALA A 8 -3.16 7.35 16.52
N THR A 9 -2.99 6.05 16.29
CA THR A 9 -2.17 5.55 15.15
C THR A 9 -2.94 5.49 13.83
N SER A 10 -4.23 5.11 13.85
CA SER A 10 -5.07 5.06 12.65
C SER A 10 -5.32 6.44 12.05
N GLY A 11 -5.39 7.48 12.88
CA GLY A 11 -5.54 8.86 12.44
C GLY A 11 -4.36 9.35 11.57
N HIS A 12 -3.14 8.90 11.85
CA HIS A 12 -1.99 9.26 11.03
C HIS A 12 -2.03 8.61 9.64
N ALA A 13 -2.40 7.32 9.56
CA ALA A 13 -2.52 6.62 8.28
C ALA A 13 -3.63 7.23 7.41
N ALA A 14 -4.81 7.48 8.00
CA ALA A 14 -5.92 8.13 7.30
C ALA A 14 -5.58 9.57 6.89
N GLY A 15 -4.92 10.34 7.77
CA GLY A 15 -4.49 11.71 7.48
C GLY A 15 -3.46 11.79 6.36
N ALA A 16 -2.48 10.88 6.35
CA ALA A 16 -1.48 10.80 5.28
C ALA A 16 -2.13 10.45 3.93
N HIS A 17 -3.07 9.50 3.90
CA HIS A 17 -3.78 9.14 2.68
C HIS A 17 -4.68 10.28 2.18
N ALA A 18 -5.41 10.94 3.07
CA ALA A 18 -6.23 12.08 2.72
C ALA A 18 -5.41 13.25 2.15
N ALA A 19 -4.22 13.50 2.71
CA ALA A 19 -3.30 14.53 2.20
C ALA A 19 -2.78 14.21 0.80
N ASP A 20 -2.45 12.94 0.52
CA ASP A 20 -2.01 12.48 -0.79
C ASP A 20 -3.12 12.62 -1.85
N LEU A 21 -4.33 12.13 -1.55
CA LEU A 21 -5.49 12.29 -2.42
C LEU A 21 -5.86 13.76 -2.65
N ALA A 22 -5.76 14.59 -1.62
CA ALA A 22 -6.02 16.03 -1.76
C ALA A 22 -4.99 16.71 -2.66
N ALA A 23 -3.71 16.39 -2.50
CA ALA A 23 -2.64 16.90 -3.35
C ALA A 23 -2.84 16.48 -4.81
N ASP A 24 -3.17 15.21 -5.05
CA ASP A 24 -3.42 14.67 -6.39
C ASP A 24 -4.58 15.39 -7.10
N VAL A 25 -5.72 15.57 -6.42
CA VAL A 25 -6.88 16.26 -6.99
C VAL A 25 -6.59 17.73 -7.30
N ILE A 26 -5.84 18.44 -6.44
CA ILE A 26 -5.46 19.85 -6.67
C ILE A 26 -4.56 19.96 -7.91
N ILE A 27 -3.54 19.10 -8.00
CA ILE A 27 -2.60 19.10 -9.13
C ILE A 27 -3.34 18.72 -10.42
N SER A 28 -4.16 17.66 -10.39
CA SER A 28 -4.98 17.23 -11.52
C SER A 28 -5.94 18.31 -11.98
N GLY A 29 -6.58 19.04 -11.06
CA GLY A 29 -7.44 20.17 -11.38
C GLY A 29 -6.69 21.33 -12.07
N ALA A 30 -5.50 21.68 -11.57
CA ALA A 30 -4.65 22.73 -12.15
C ALA A 30 -4.16 22.36 -13.56
N ILE A 31 -3.73 21.12 -13.75
CA ILE A 31 -3.32 20.59 -15.06
C ILE A 31 -4.53 20.57 -15.99
N SER A 32 -5.67 20.02 -15.58
CA SER A 32 -6.90 19.95 -16.39
C SER A 32 -7.34 21.33 -16.88
N ARG A 33 -7.32 22.35 -16.02
CA ARG A 33 -7.75 23.71 -16.38
C ARG A 33 -6.80 24.43 -17.35
N THR A 34 -5.53 24.03 -17.40
CA THR A 34 -4.54 24.62 -18.34
C THR A 34 -4.45 23.81 -19.64
N LEU A 35 -4.47 22.48 -19.51
CA LEU A 35 -4.37 21.54 -20.62
C LEU A 35 -5.66 21.53 -21.45
N SER A 36 -6.83 21.59 -20.83
CA SER A 36 -8.12 21.57 -21.55
C SER A 36 -8.29 22.72 -22.55
N PRO A 37 -8.06 24.01 -22.20
CA PRO A 37 -8.14 25.09 -23.19
C PRO A 37 -7.03 24.98 -24.24
N MET A 38 -5.82 24.57 -23.87
CA MET A 38 -4.71 24.41 -24.81
C MET A 38 -5.00 23.30 -25.82
N LEU A 39 -5.44 22.13 -25.37
CA LEU A 39 -5.81 21.00 -26.22
C LEU A 39 -7.00 21.33 -27.11
N ARG A 40 -8.02 22.04 -26.60
CA ARG A 40 -9.15 22.46 -27.43
C ARG A 40 -8.70 23.37 -28.57
N SER A 41 -7.77 24.29 -28.31
CA SER A 41 -7.20 25.17 -29.33
C SER A 41 -6.35 24.40 -30.35
N CYS A 42 -5.48 23.49 -29.89
CA CYS A 42 -4.65 22.67 -30.78
C CYS A 42 -5.46 21.68 -31.62
N LEU A 43 -6.53 21.10 -31.07
CA LEU A 43 -7.33 20.07 -31.72
C LEU A 43 -8.38 20.65 -32.70
N SER A 44 -8.64 21.96 -32.67
CA SER A 44 -9.62 22.60 -33.55
C SER A 44 -9.30 22.49 -35.05
N THR A 45 -8.03 22.24 -35.41
CA THR A 45 -7.57 22.12 -36.81
C THR A 45 -7.30 20.66 -37.21
N ALA A 46 -7.49 19.70 -36.29
CA ALA A 46 -7.22 18.29 -36.56
C ALA A 46 -8.29 17.72 -37.50
N ARG A 47 -7.83 17.16 -38.63
CA ARG A 47 -8.68 16.54 -39.65
C ARG A 47 -9.43 15.36 -39.05
N GLN A 48 -10.77 15.39 -39.08
CA GLN A 48 -11.61 14.35 -38.48
C GLN A 48 -11.33 12.97 -39.09
N SER A 49 -10.69 12.10 -38.30
CA SER A 49 -10.55 10.69 -38.62
C SER A 49 -11.90 9.97 -38.46
N VAL A 50 -12.06 8.82 -39.13
CA VAL A 50 -13.29 8.00 -38.98
C VAL A 50 -13.47 7.56 -37.52
N VAL A 51 -12.37 7.32 -36.81
CA VAL A 51 -12.36 7.01 -35.38
C VAL A 51 -12.88 8.18 -34.55
N LEU A 52 -12.41 9.40 -34.80
CA LEU A 52 -12.88 10.58 -34.07
C LEU A 52 -14.39 10.81 -34.23
N ARG A 53 -14.92 10.62 -35.45
CA ARG A 53 -16.37 10.69 -35.70
C ARG A 53 -17.17 9.61 -34.99
N CYS A 54 -16.61 8.40 -34.82
CA CYS A 54 -17.25 7.34 -34.05
C CYS A 54 -17.33 7.74 -32.57
N VAL A 55 -16.22 8.23 -32.00
CA VAL A 55 -16.16 8.70 -30.62
C VAL A 55 -17.11 9.88 -30.39
N GLU A 56 -17.13 10.86 -31.29
CA GLU A 56 -18.06 12.00 -31.22
C GLU A 56 -19.53 11.56 -31.21
N ARG A 57 -19.90 10.52 -31.98
CA ARG A 57 -21.27 9.98 -31.94
C ARG A 57 -21.61 9.34 -30.61
N VAL A 58 -20.67 8.58 -30.03
CA VAL A 58 -20.87 7.94 -28.71
C VAL A 58 -21.01 9.01 -27.63
N PHE A 59 -20.09 9.98 -27.58
CA PHE A 59 -20.13 11.07 -26.61
C PHE A 59 -21.29 12.03 -26.84
N GLY A 60 -21.73 12.24 -28.08
CA GLY A 60 -22.91 13.04 -28.39
C GLY A 60 -24.23 12.34 -28.04
N SER A 61 -24.26 11.00 -28.09
CA SER A 61 -25.45 10.21 -27.74
C SER A 61 -25.62 10.06 -26.22
N ALA A 62 -24.53 10.01 -25.45
CA ALA A 62 -24.60 9.82 -24.00
C ALA A 62 -25.46 10.87 -23.26
N PRO A 63 -25.36 12.18 -23.53
CA PRO A 63 -26.25 13.19 -22.96
C PRO A 63 -27.71 13.02 -23.38
N CYS A 64 -27.96 12.62 -24.63
CA CYS A 64 -29.32 12.39 -25.12
C CYS A 64 -29.96 11.20 -24.42
N THR A 65 -29.23 10.09 -24.26
CA THR A 65 -29.68 8.91 -23.53
C THR A 65 -29.90 9.24 -22.05
N TYR A 66 -28.96 9.96 -21.42
CA TYR A 66 -29.11 10.42 -20.03
C TYR A 66 -30.37 11.28 -19.86
N ALA A 67 -30.58 12.27 -20.73
CA ALA A 67 -31.76 13.12 -20.69
C ALA A 67 -33.06 12.35 -20.94
N ALA A 68 -33.05 11.36 -21.84
CA ALA A 68 -34.21 10.52 -22.13
C ALA A 68 -34.63 9.66 -20.93
N VAL A 69 -33.66 9.16 -20.15
CA VAL A 69 -33.92 8.40 -18.92
C VAL A 69 -34.28 9.33 -17.76
N LEU A 70 -33.64 10.49 -17.66
CA LEU A 70 -33.82 11.41 -16.55
C LEU A 70 -35.18 12.13 -16.59
N ARG A 71 -35.67 12.53 -17.78
CA ARG A 71 -36.97 13.21 -17.95
C ARG A 71 -38.17 12.48 -17.30
N PRO A 72 -38.41 11.19 -17.56
CA PRO A 72 -39.51 10.46 -16.92
C PRO A 72 -39.28 10.27 -15.41
N LEU A 73 -38.02 10.08 -14.98
CA LEU A 73 -37.66 9.99 -13.56
C LEU A 73 -38.01 11.27 -12.78
N LEU A 74 -37.74 12.45 -13.35
CA LEU A 74 -38.10 13.72 -12.69
C LEU A 74 -39.61 13.96 -12.65
N HIS A 75 -40.35 13.50 -13.66
CA HIS A 75 -41.81 13.62 -13.66
C HIS A 75 -42.43 12.82 -12.51
N HIS A 76 -41.84 11.67 -12.17
CA HIS A 76 -42.21 10.85 -11.02
C HIS A 76 -41.16 10.95 -9.90
N HIS A 77 -40.82 12.17 -9.46
CA HIS A 77 -39.85 12.36 -8.38
C HIS A 77 -40.23 11.66 -7.06
N TRP A 78 -41.52 11.37 -6.84
CA TRP A 78 -41.96 10.55 -5.72
C TRP A 78 -41.45 9.11 -5.77
N LEU A 79 -41.19 8.56 -6.96
CA LEU A 79 -40.58 7.24 -7.16
C LEU A 79 -39.07 7.24 -6.88
N LEU A 80 -38.41 8.39 -6.91
CA LEU A 80 -36.99 8.51 -6.55
C LEU A 80 -36.77 8.33 -5.04
N VAL A 81 -37.71 8.78 -4.21
CA VAL A 81 -37.62 8.67 -2.75
C VAL A 81 -37.46 7.21 -2.27
N PRO A 82 -38.34 6.25 -2.63
CA PRO A 82 -38.18 4.86 -2.22
C PRO A 82 -36.92 4.24 -2.82
N VAL A 83 -36.55 4.58 -4.07
CA VAL A 83 -35.32 4.06 -4.68
C VAL A 83 -34.07 4.50 -3.92
N ILE A 84 -33.98 5.78 -3.54
CA ILE A 84 -32.85 6.30 -2.74
C ILE A 84 -32.85 5.64 -1.36
N LEU A 85 -34.02 5.48 -0.74
CA LEU A 85 -34.15 4.85 0.56
C LEU A 85 -33.78 3.37 0.53
N ASP A 86 -34.17 2.64 -0.52
CA ASP A 86 -33.81 1.24 -0.73
C ASP A 86 -32.30 1.09 -0.97
N PHE A 87 -31.69 1.95 -1.80
CA PHE A 87 -30.26 1.89 -2.06
C PHE A 87 -29.43 2.23 -0.81
N GLY A 88 -29.78 3.32 -0.13
CA GLY A 88 -29.12 3.74 1.11
C GLY A 88 -29.36 2.75 2.25
N GLY A 89 -30.59 2.24 2.37
CA GLY A 89 -30.98 1.24 3.34
C GLY A 89 -30.26 -0.08 3.12
N SER A 90 -30.23 -0.59 1.88
CA SER A 90 -29.47 -1.78 1.50
C SER A 90 -27.98 -1.62 1.77
N GLY A 91 -27.39 -0.46 1.47
CA GLY A 91 -26.00 -0.17 1.78
C GLY A 91 -25.70 -0.17 3.27
N CYS A 92 -26.58 0.45 4.08
CA CYS A 92 -26.45 0.46 5.53
C CYS A 92 -26.57 -0.96 6.13
N LEU A 93 -27.57 -1.73 5.69
CA LEU A 93 -27.76 -3.12 6.09
C LEU A 93 -26.57 -3.99 5.71
N ALA A 94 -26.03 -3.83 4.50
CA ALA A 94 -24.84 -4.55 4.06
C ALA A 94 -23.62 -4.22 4.93
N THR A 95 -23.42 -2.93 5.25
CA THR A 95 -22.30 -2.48 6.09
C THR A 95 -22.36 -3.08 7.50
N GLN A 96 -23.56 -3.23 8.07
CA GLN A 96 -23.73 -3.87 9.39
C GLN A 96 -23.38 -5.36 9.40
N ARG A 97 -23.34 -6.02 8.24
CA ARG A 97 -22.99 -7.45 8.12
C ARG A 97 -21.48 -7.68 7.97
N ILE A 98 -20.69 -6.64 7.74
CA ILE A 98 -19.25 -6.74 7.54
C ILE A 98 -18.53 -6.72 8.90
N THR A 99 -17.67 -7.72 9.14
CA THR A 99 -16.82 -7.76 10.34
C THR A 99 -15.75 -6.68 10.24
N ALA A 100 -15.69 -5.79 11.24
CA ALA A 100 -14.70 -4.74 11.30
C ALA A 100 -13.35 -5.30 11.75
N GLU A 101 -12.42 -5.42 10.81
CA GLU A 101 -11.01 -5.73 11.07
C GLU A 101 -10.15 -4.50 10.71
N PHE A 102 -9.24 -4.09 11.59
CA PHE A 102 -8.46 -2.85 11.42
C PHE A 102 -7.53 -2.88 10.20
N ALA A 103 -6.98 -4.04 9.91
CA ALA A 103 -6.26 -4.37 8.69
C ALA A 103 -6.41 -5.89 8.52
N PRO A 104 -6.57 -6.39 7.29
CA PRO A 104 -6.49 -7.82 7.05
C PRO A 104 -5.18 -8.35 7.64
N VAL A 105 -5.23 -9.53 8.24
CA VAL A 105 -4.01 -10.22 8.68
C VAL A 105 -3.25 -10.59 7.42
N GLU A 106 -2.34 -9.73 7.02
CA GLU A 106 -1.41 -10.04 5.94
C GLU A 106 -0.47 -11.13 6.44
N ASP A 107 -0.39 -12.26 5.72
CA ASP A 107 0.56 -13.33 6.03
C ASP A 107 1.99 -12.77 5.89
N PRO A 108 2.69 -12.48 6.99
CA PRO A 108 4.07 -12.10 6.87
C PRO A 108 4.83 -13.38 6.47
N CYS A 109 5.68 -13.29 5.46
CA CYS A 109 6.59 -14.39 5.07
C CYS A 109 7.72 -14.62 6.11
N TYR A 110 7.42 -14.39 7.38
CA TYR A 110 8.30 -14.64 8.51
C TYR A 110 7.47 -14.99 9.74
N ILE A 111 7.98 -15.94 10.53
CA ILE A 111 7.38 -16.34 11.81
C ILE A 111 8.37 -15.98 12.91
N PHE A 112 7.91 -15.26 13.93
CA PHE A 112 8.73 -14.91 15.09
C PHE A 112 8.53 -15.93 16.21
N ALA A 113 9.55 -16.74 16.48
CA ALA A 113 9.61 -17.61 17.65
C ALA A 113 10.42 -16.94 18.77
N ARG A 114 9.77 -16.63 19.91
CA ARG A 114 10.45 -16.16 21.13
C ARG A 114 10.62 -17.34 22.08
N PHE A 115 11.87 -17.68 22.40
CA PHE A 115 12.19 -18.65 23.44
C PHE A 115 12.71 -17.93 24.69
N GLN A 116 12.28 -18.37 25.87
CA GLN A 116 12.75 -17.86 27.15
C GLN A 116 13.47 -19.00 27.89
N GLY A 117 14.74 -18.79 28.22
CA GLY A 117 15.51 -19.73 29.04
C GLY A 117 15.36 -19.44 30.53
N PRO A 118 15.66 -20.40 31.42
CA PRO A 118 15.67 -20.19 32.87
C PRO A 118 16.51 -18.95 33.27
N PRO A 119 16.15 -18.25 34.37
CA PRO A 119 16.76 -16.96 34.74
C PRO A 119 18.28 -17.01 34.96
N ALA A 120 18.86 -18.20 35.17
CA ALA A 120 20.30 -18.43 35.35
C ALA A 120 20.98 -19.16 34.16
N ALA A 121 20.32 -19.33 33.01
CA ALA A 121 20.89 -20.07 31.89
C ALA A 121 22.00 -19.29 31.17
N SER A 122 23.20 -19.89 31.10
CA SER A 122 24.37 -19.40 30.36
C SER A 122 24.05 -19.14 28.88
N PHE A 123 24.79 -18.21 28.26
CA PHE A 123 24.63 -17.83 26.85
C PHE A 123 24.71 -19.04 25.90
N GLU A 124 25.61 -19.98 26.20
CA GLU A 124 25.82 -21.19 25.42
C GLU A 124 24.57 -22.07 25.37
N LYS A 125 23.89 -22.26 26.52
CA LYS A 125 22.65 -23.04 26.61
C LYS A 125 21.49 -22.42 25.84
N LYS A 126 21.41 -21.08 25.81
CA LYS A 126 20.41 -20.36 24.99
C LYS A 126 20.70 -20.48 23.49
N THR A 127 21.98 -20.55 23.11
CA THR A 127 22.40 -20.73 21.71
C THR A 127 22.11 -22.15 21.23
N GLU A 128 22.38 -23.15 22.07
CA GLU A 128 22.05 -24.56 21.81
C GLU A 128 20.54 -24.75 21.61
N GLN A 129 19.72 -24.14 22.49
CA GLN A 129 18.26 -24.16 22.35
C GLN A 129 17.78 -23.47 21.07
N ALA A 130 18.38 -22.34 20.69
CA ALA A 130 18.05 -21.65 19.44
C ALA A 130 18.37 -22.51 18.20
N GLN A 131 19.48 -23.24 18.23
CA GLN A 131 19.87 -24.15 17.14
C GLN A 131 18.95 -25.37 17.06
N ALA A 132 18.53 -25.93 18.20
CA ALA A 132 17.57 -27.02 18.24
C ALA A 132 16.22 -26.61 17.63
N ILE A 133 15.74 -25.41 17.94
CA ILE A 133 14.50 -24.86 17.35
C ILE A 133 14.67 -24.63 15.84
N ALA A 134 15.83 -24.12 15.41
CA ALA A 134 16.13 -23.92 13.99
C ALA A 134 16.19 -25.24 13.20
N ALA A 135 16.72 -26.31 13.81
CA ALA A 135 16.77 -27.64 13.21
C ALA A 135 15.37 -28.20 12.96
N VAL A 136 14.42 -27.98 13.88
CA VAL A 136 13.02 -28.42 13.74
C VAL A 136 12.27 -27.62 12.67
N SER A 137 12.64 -26.35 12.41
CA SER A 137 12.04 -25.55 11.34
C SER A 137 12.62 -25.80 9.95
N THR A 138 13.79 -26.45 9.85
CA THR A 138 14.51 -26.72 8.59
C THR A 138 13.75 -27.62 7.58
N PRO A 139 12.91 -28.60 7.98
CA PRO A 139 12.19 -29.44 7.04
C PRO A 139 11.03 -28.73 6.32
N CYS A 140 10.67 -27.50 6.72
CA CYS A 140 9.57 -26.76 6.10
C CYS A 140 10.10 -25.91 4.92
N PRO A 141 9.81 -26.25 3.65
CA PRO A 141 10.39 -25.57 2.49
C PRO A 141 9.89 -24.13 2.32
N SER A 142 8.76 -23.76 2.93
CA SER A 142 8.25 -22.37 2.94
C SER A 142 8.93 -21.49 4.00
N ALA A 143 9.60 -22.09 4.99
CA ALA A 143 10.38 -21.36 5.96
C ALA A 143 11.75 -21.03 5.35
N GLY A 144 11.95 -19.77 4.96
CA GLY A 144 13.28 -19.27 4.59
C GLY A 144 14.31 -19.54 5.70
N LEU A 145 15.59 -19.40 5.36
CA LEU A 145 16.71 -19.71 6.25
C LEU A 145 16.53 -19.11 7.66
N PRO A 146 16.60 -19.91 8.74
CA PRO A 146 16.39 -19.42 10.10
C PRO A 146 17.48 -18.40 10.46
N ARG A 147 17.10 -17.15 10.69
CA ARG A 147 18.00 -16.09 11.14
C ARG A 147 17.87 -15.89 12.65
N SER A 148 18.73 -16.55 13.41
CA SER A 148 18.80 -16.34 14.86
C SER A 148 19.55 -15.05 15.20
N TRP A 149 18.89 -14.11 15.88
CA TRP A 149 19.50 -12.90 16.43
C TRP A 149 20.11 -13.14 17.82
N SER A 150 21.00 -14.12 17.95
CA SER A 150 21.82 -14.25 19.17
C SER A 150 22.99 -13.27 19.06
N ALA A 151 22.86 -12.10 19.70
CA ALA A 151 23.81 -10.99 19.79
C ALA A 151 25.27 -11.30 19.33
N ARG A 152 25.52 -11.25 18.02
CA ARG A 152 26.87 -11.33 17.45
C ARG A 152 27.42 -9.92 17.31
N ARG A 153 27.76 -9.28 18.44
CA ARG A 153 28.73 -8.18 18.45
C ARG A 153 30.12 -8.78 18.62
N ARG A 154 30.70 -9.32 17.53
CA ARG A 154 32.17 -9.40 17.44
C ARG A 154 32.62 -8.26 16.57
N ALA A 155 33.42 -7.39 17.18
CA ALA A 155 34.07 -6.25 16.59
C ALA A 155 34.79 -6.63 15.28
N THR A 156 34.23 -6.23 14.14
CA THR A 156 34.93 -6.13 12.85
C THR A 156 35.36 -4.68 12.62
N ARG A 157 36.04 -4.10 13.62
CA ARG A 157 36.66 -2.77 13.51
C ARG A 157 38.07 -2.78 14.14
N ALA A 158 38.92 -3.73 13.73
CA ALA A 158 40.32 -3.71 14.15
C ALA A 158 41.34 -4.26 13.13
N SER A 159 40.94 -5.03 12.10
CA SER A 159 41.93 -5.66 11.20
C SER A 159 42.12 -4.97 9.84
N ARG A 160 41.38 -3.90 9.52
CA ARG A 160 41.47 -3.24 8.20
C ARG A 160 42.48 -2.09 8.14
N PHE A 161 43.33 -1.91 9.15
CA PHE A 161 44.23 -0.75 9.25
C PHE A 161 45.71 -1.09 9.52
N SER A 162 46.13 -2.34 9.36
CA SER A 162 47.54 -2.74 9.53
C SER A 162 48.31 -3.01 8.23
N SER A 163 47.65 -3.01 7.06
CA SER A 163 48.31 -3.31 5.78
C SER A 163 48.89 -2.08 5.04
N TRP A 164 48.89 -0.89 5.64
CA TRP A 164 49.36 0.35 4.99
C TRP A 164 50.78 0.78 5.39
N ARG A 165 51.52 -0.03 6.16
CA ARG A 165 52.91 0.24 6.53
C ARG A 165 53.80 -0.95 6.21
N TYR A 166 54.10 -1.18 4.94
CA TYR A 166 55.33 -1.84 4.46
C TYR A 166 55.32 -1.70 2.95
N GLY A 167 55.73 -0.54 2.45
CA GLY A 167 55.73 -0.25 1.01
C GLY A 167 56.44 1.04 0.60
N MET A 168 57.31 1.58 1.45
CA MET A 168 58.18 2.72 1.11
C MET A 168 59.49 2.65 1.89
N ARG A 169 60.35 1.72 1.48
CA ARG A 169 61.80 1.83 1.64
C ARG A 169 62.37 0.87 0.61
N ASP A 170 62.87 1.46 -0.49
CA ASP A 170 63.94 0.94 -1.37
C ASP A 170 63.76 1.50 -2.80
N SER A 171 64.13 2.78 -2.95
CA SER A 171 64.51 3.38 -4.23
C SER A 171 65.36 4.63 -3.93
N ALA A 172 66.59 4.40 -3.48
CA ALA A 172 67.65 5.39 -3.50
C ALA A 172 68.99 4.65 -3.55
N THR A 173 69.82 5.10 -4.50
CA THR A 173 71.18 4.70 -4.89
C THR A 173 71.32 3.41 -5.67
#